data_AF-A0A162K3D3-F1
#
_entry.id   AF-A0A162K3D3-F1
#
_cell.length_a   1.000
_cell.length_b   1.000
_cell.length_c   1.000
_cell.angle_alpha   90.00
_cell.angle_beta   90.00
_cell.angle_gamma   90.00
#
_symmetry.space_group_name_H-M   'P 1'
#
loop_
_entity.id
_entity.type
_entity.pdbx_description
1 polymer ?
#
loop_
_entity_poly.entity_id
_entity_poly.type
_entity_poly.pdbx_seq_one_letter_code
_entity_poly.pdbx_strand_id
1 'polypeptide(L)'
;MPDWVSSVTTETIHSASSFGATIDKKSVDDEATVNAALITFANGFPLFGLGGGSNGRWDLYPRPFHVRDASNHEIAVCEARVDGTYRLGPEIKAIVEVKPFRRFAENDAQITMQEGAQMASWISECPPAQGTDHNGTYRRLLVSQDRDDIYFTVCTFSDEYIRYIRREMSQTQMIASRKNKSGFMTMKRQGPYKLGDPTMMRSVSKIILAFCLQGSLD
;
A
#
# COMPACT_ATOMS: atom_id res chain seq x y z
N MET A 1 -39.63 44.54 -32.74
CA MET A 1 -39.09 43.66 -31.68
C MET A 1 -39.09 44.44 -30.39
N PRO A 2 -39.88 44.07 -29.38
CA PRO A 2 -39.82 44.70 -28.07
C PRO A 2 -39.18 43.80 -27.00
N ASP A 3 -38.34 44.42 -26.18
CA ASP A 3 -37.79 43.96 -24.91
C ASP A 3 -38.86 43.88 -23.82
N TRP A 4 -38.85 42.82 -23.00
CA TRP A 4 -39.55 42.77 -21.72
C TRP A 4 -38.60 42.30 -20.61
N VAL A 5 -38.37 43.21 -19.66
CA VAL A 5 -37.71 43.02 -18.37
C VAL A 5 -38.69 42.33 -17.42
N SER A 6 -38.20 41.41 -16.59
CA SER A 6 -38.71 41.27 -15.22
C SER A 6 -37.58 40.90 -14.26
N SER A 7 -37.28 41.86 -13.40
CA SER A 7 -36.53 41.72 -12.15
C SER A 7 -37.34 40.91 -11.14
N VAL A 8 -36.70 39.99 -10.43
CA VAL A 8 -37.23 39.45 -9.17
C VAL A 8 -36.19 39.58 -8.08
N THR A 9 -36.67 40.21 -7.02
CA THR A 9 -36.01 40.68 -5.80
C THR A 9 -35.63 39.54 -4.85
N THR A 10 -34.56 39.78 -4.10
CA THR A 10 -34.11 39.04 -2.93
C THR A 10 -35.17 39.07 -1.82
N GLU A 11 -35.52 37.91 -1.27
CA GLU A 11 -36.08 37.83 0.09
C GLU A 11 -35.33 36.78 0.91
N THR A 12 -34.75 37.25 2.01
CA THR A 12 -34.16 36.47 3.10
C THR A 12 -35.28 36.03 4.02
N ILE A 13 -35.37 34.72 4.32
CA ILE A 13 -36.20 34.21 5.42
C ILE A 13 -35.28 33.55 6.46
N HIS A 14 -35.41 34.00 7.72
CA HIS A 14 -34.71 33.50 8.89
C HIS A 14 -35.50 32.41 9.65
N SER A 15 -34.72 31.54 10.33
CA SER A 15 -35.08 30.56 11.38
C SER A 15 -35.66 29.21 10.88
N ALA A 16 -35.39 28.05 11.48
CA ALA A 16 -34.84 27.74 12.80
C ALA A 16 -34.01 26.44 12.77
N SER A 17 -33.09 26.35 13.73
CA SER A 17 -32.25 25.20 14.04
C SER A 17 -33.02 23.88 14.22
N SER A 18 -32.61 22.84 13.48
CA SER A 18 -32.72 21.46 13.94
C SER A 18 -31.31 20.88 14.07
N PHE A 19 -31.02 20.38 15.26
CA PHE A 19 -29.79 19.69 15.61
C PHE A 19 -29.66 18.39 14.80
N GLY A 20 -29.14 18.49 13.58
CA GLY A 20 -28.52 17.39 12.87
C GLY A 20 -27.03 17.69 12.81
N ALA A 21 -26.28 17.24 13.81
CA ALA A 21 -24.82 17.30 13.76
C ALA A 21 -24.36 16.39 12.61
N THR A 22 -24.25 16.96 11.41
CA THR A 22 -23.43 16.42 10.34
C THR A 22 -22.02 16.38 10.92
N ILE A 23 -21.59 15.20 11.37
CA ILE A 23 -20.21 15.00 11.80
C ILE A 23 -19.36 15.29 10.57
N ASP A 24 -18.80 16.49 10.57
CA ASP A 24 -17.80 16.92 9.61
C ASP A 24 -16.68 15.87 9.64
N LYS A 25 -16.55 15.16 8.52
CA LYS A 25 -15.76 13.93 8.39
C LYS A 25 -14.29 14.29 8.21
N LYS A 26 -13.79 15.16 9.11
CA LYS A 26 -12.44 15.70 9.10
C LYS A 26 -11.45 14.55 8.92
N SER A 27 -10.53 14.70 7.97
CA SER A 27 -9.31 13.91 7.90
C SER A 27 -8.71 13.83 9.30
N VAL A 28 -8.07 12.72 9.64
CA VAL A 28 -7.15 12.77 10.78
C VAL A 28 -6.06 13.76 10.36
N ASP A 29 -5.90 14.86 11.11
CA ASP A 29 -5.01 15.97 10.75
C ASP A 29 -3.52 15.54 10.66
N ASP A 30 -3.19 14.31 11.05
CA ASP A 30 -1.83 13.78 11.04
C ASP A 30 -1.75 12.30 10.60
N GLU A 31 -1.37 12.09 9.34
CA GLU A 31 -1.02 10.78 8.76
C GLU A 31 0.07 10.06 9.57
N ALA A 32 1.01 10.83 10.17
CA ALA A 32 2.07 10.27 11.01
C ALA A 32 1.51 9.64 12.29
N THR A 33 0.45 10.21 12.87
CA THR A 33 -0.24 9.62 14.03
C THR A 33 -0.89 8.28 13.67
N VAL A 34 -1.54 8.18 12.51
CA VAL A 34 -2.17 6.93 12.04
C VAL A 34 -1.09 5.85 11.82
N ASN A 35 0.01 6.21 11.15
CA ASN A 35 1.13 5.31 10.91
C ASN A 35 1.81 4.88 12.23
N ALA A 36 2.05 5.82 13.15
CA ALA A 36 2.62 5.52 14.46
C ALA A 36 1.76 4.52 15.25
N ALA A 37 0.43 4.67 15.21
CA ALA A 37 -0.48 3.74 15.87
C ALA A 37 -0.40 2.34 15.26
N LEU A 38 -0.42 2.21 13.92
CA LEU A 38 -0.32 0.92 13.23
C LEU A 38 1.00 0.21 13.51
N ILE A 39 2.13 0.93 13.39
CA ILE A 39 3.46 0.38 13.63
C ILE A 39 3.64 -0.02 15.09
N THR A 40 3.12 0.77 16.04
CA THR A 40 3.16 0.42 17.47
C THR A 40 2.36 -0.84 17.75
N PHE A 41 1.15 -0.94 17.18
CA PHE A 41 0.33 -2.14 17.28
C PHE A 41 1.05 -3.38 16.70
N ALA A 42 1.64 -3.26 15.51
CA ALA A 42 2.34 -4.35 14.85
C ALA A 42 3.62 -4.78 15.59
N ASN A 43 4.33 -3.84 16.22
CA ASN A 43 5.51 -4.14 17.05
C ASN A 43 5.18 -4.86 18.36
N GLY A 44 3.92 -4.84 18.82
CA GLY A 44 3.52 -5.65 19.98
C GLY A 44 3.86 -7.14 19.78
N PHE A 45 3.65 -7.71 18.60
CA PHE A 45 3.82 -9.15 18.38
C PHE A 45 5.28 -9.62 18.46
N PRO A 46 6.25 -9.00 17.76
CA PRO A 46 7.66 -9.37 17.90
C PRO A 46 8.20 -9.11 19.32
N LEU A 47 7.79 -8.00 19.96
CA LEU A 47 8.31 -7.61 21.28
C LEU A 47 7.87 -8.53 22.42
N PHE A 48 6.66 -9.11 22.36
CA PHE A 48 6.20 -10.07 23.36
C PHE A 48 6.71 -11.51 23.13
N GLY A 49 7.76 -11.68 22.31
CA GLY A 49 8.38 -12.99 22.03
C GLY A 49 7.51 -13.91 21.18
N LEU A 50 6.38 -13.40 20.66
CA LEU A 50 5.45 -14.16 19.82
C LEU A 50 5.96 -14.30 18.37
N GLY A 51 7.07 -13.64 18.01
CA GLY A 51 7.73 -13.72 16.70
C GLY A 51 8.80 -14.82 16.58
N GLY A 52 8.90 -15.75 17.54
CA GLY A 52 9.76 -16.93 17.41
C GLY A 52 11.27 -16.69 17.46
N GLY A 53 11.73 -15.64 18.17
CA GLY A 53 13.15 -15.29 18.27
C GLY A 53 13.74 -14.65 17.01
N SER A 54 12.91 -14.41 15.99
CA SER A 54 13.29 -13.67 14.80
C SER A 54 13.53 -12.19 15.17
N ASN A 55 14.63 -11.61 14.71
CA ASN A 55 15.02 -10.21 14.98
C ASN A 55 14.19 -9.24 14.12
N GLY A 56 12.89 -9.50 14.04
CA GLY A 56 11.94 -8.82 13.17
C GLY A 56 11.39 -7.56 13.81
N ARG A 57 11.31 -6.46 13.07
CA ARG A 57 10.75 -5.20 13.58
C ARG A 57 9.95 -4.45 12.52
N TRP A 58 8.90 -3.78 12.96
CA TRP A 58 8.18 -2.79 12.16
C TRP A 58 8.79 -1.41 12.39
N ASP A 59 9.13 -0.72 11.32
CA ASP A 59 9.80 0.58 11.33
C ASP A 59 8.87 1.65 10.75
N LEU A 60 8.81 2.79 11.45
CA LEU A 60 8.03 3.98 11.07
C LEU A 60 8.76 4.89 10.06
N TYR A 61 9.95 4.50 9.60
CA TYR A 61 10.79 5.39 8.80
C TYR A 61 10.37 5.36 7.33
N PRO A 62 10.05 6.54 6.74
CA PRO A 62 9.80 6.62 5.31
C PRO A 62 11.01 6.13 4.53
N ARG A 63 10.78 5.27 3.54
CA ARG A 63 11.85 4.68 2.73
C ARG A 63 11.57 4.84 1.25
N PRO A 64 12.47 5.48 0.48
CA PRO A 64 12.36 5.49 -0.97
C PRO A 64 12.83 4.16 -1.56
N PHE A 65 12.16 3.74 -2.63
CA PHE A 65 12.63 2.71 -3.55
C PHE A 65 12.67 3.26 -4.97
N HIS A 66 13.55 2.72 -5.79
CA HIS A 66 13.80 3.24 -7.12
C HIS A 66 13.68 2.17 -8.19
N VAL A 67 13.05 2.55 -9.30
CA VAL A 67 13.31 1.91 -10.60
C VAL A 67 14.40 2.71 -11.28
N ARG A 68 15.46 2.03 -11.71
CA ARG A 68 16.64 2.66 -12.33
C ARG A 68 16.65 2.47 -13.84
N ASP A 69 17.28 3.40 -14.53
CA ASP A 69 17.47 3.26 -15.96
C ASP A 69 18.42 2.09 -16.29
N ALA A 70 18.18 1.43 -17.42
CA ALA A 70 18.95 0.26 -17.86
C ALA A 70 20.31 0.65 -18.44
N SER A 71 20.38 1.81 -19.08
CA SER A 71 21.60 2.34 -19.72
C SER A 71 22.50 3.08 -18.73
N ASN A 72 21.90 3.65 -17.67
CA ASN A 72 22.63 4.26 -16.57
C ASN A 72 21.92 4.03 -15.23
N HIS A 73 22.41 3.07 -14.46
CA HIS A 73 21.84 2.71 -13.15
C HIS A 73 21.98 3.82 -12.10
N GLU A 74 22.73 4.90 -12.34
CA GLU A 74 22.75 6.06 -11.44
C GLU A 74 21.44 6.88 -11.54
N ILE A 75 20.73 6.80 -12.67
CA ILE A 75 19.50 7.55 -12.92
C ILE A 75 18.29 6.77 -12.42
N ALA A 76 17.56 7.32 -11.45
CA ALA A 76 16.24 6.83 -11.07
C ALA A 76 15.19 7.35 -12.07
N VAL A 77 14.44 6.44 -12.71
CA VAL A 77 13.34 6.78 -13.61
C VAL A 77 11.99 6.84 -12.88
N CYS A 78 11.93 6.25 -11.69
CA CYS A 78 10.80 6.33 -10.79
C CYS A 78 11.31 6.19 -9.35
N GLU A 79 10.79 7.02 -8.45
CA GLU A 79 10.95 6.91 -7.01
C GLU A 79 9.57 6.71 -6.39
N ALA A 80 9.44 5.73 -5.51
CA ALA A 80 8.24 5.51 -4.72
C ALA A 80 8.63 5.39 -3.24
N ARG A 81 8.05 6.24 -2.39
CA ARG A 81 8.25 6.22 -0.95
C ARG A 81 7.15 5.44 -0.26
N VAL A 82 7.50 4.70 0.77
CA VAL A 82 6.58 4.00 1.67
C VAL A 82 6.66 4.63 3.06
N ASP A 83 5.61 4.48 3.86
CA ASP A 83 5.50 5.08 5.20
C ASP A 83 6.12 4.24 6.30
N GLY A 84 6.35 2.96 6.04
CA GLY A 84 7.02 2.06 6.96
C GLY A 84 7.41 0.74 6.33
N THR A 85 8.12 -0.08 7.10
CA THR A 85 8.56 -1.41 6.65
C THR A 85 8.54 -2.42 7.78
N TYR A 86 8.33 -3.70 7.45
CA TYR A 86 8.73 -4.80 8.33
C TYR A 86 10.06 -5.35 7.84
N ARG A 87 11.04 -5.45 8.75
CA ARG A 87 12.35 -6.02 8.47
C ARG A 87 12.58 -7.27 9.29
N LEU A 88 13.27 -8.24 8.69
CA LEU A 88 13.85 -9.39 9.38
C LEU A 88 15.36 -9.37 9.12
N GLY A 89 16.14 -8.97 10.13
CA GLY A 89 17.56 -8.67 9.93
C GLY A 89 17.74 -7.49 8.94
N PRO A 90 18.62 -7.61 7.92
CA PRO A 90 18.81 -6.55 6.92
C PRO A 90 17.71 -6.52 5.85
N GLU A 91 16.90 -7.58 5.73
CA GLU A 91 15.93 -7.74 4.65
C GLU A 91 14.60 -7.10 4.99
N ILE A 92 14.02 -6.40 4.01
CA ILE A 92 12.64 -5.94 4.08
C ILE A 92 11.74 -7.10 3.66
N LYS A 93 10.71 -7.37 4.44
CA LYS A 93 9.75 -8.45 4.22
C LYS A 93 8.35 -7.93 3.92
N ALA A 94 8.01 -6.73 4.40
CA ALA A 94 6.78 -6.03 4.03
C ALA A 94 6.99 -4.52 3.99
N ILE A 95 6.11 -3.82 3.27
CA ILE A 95 6.01 -2.35 3.26
C ILE A 95 4.66 -1.90 3.85
N VAL A 96 4.63 -0.69 4.38
CA VAL A 96 3.46 -0.06 4.98
C VAL A 96 3.14 1.25 4.28
N GLU A 97 1.85 1.48 4.02
CA GLU A 97 1.33 2.73 3.45
C GLU A 97 0.11 3.20 4.24
N VAL A 98 0.01 4.49 4.52
CA VAL A 98 -1.06 5.06 5.33
C VAL A 98 -1.66 6.26 4.64
N LYS A 99 -2.99 6.36 4.67
CA LYS A 99 -3.75 7.54 4.22
C LYS A 99 -4.62 8.07 5.36
N PRO A 100 -4.71 9.40 5.55
CA PRO A 100 -5.54 10.01 6.58
C PRO A 100 -7.04 10.01 6.23
N PHE A 101 -7.38 9.52 5.03
CA PHE A 101 -8.74 9.45 4.51
C PHE A 101 -9.12 8.01 4.14
N ARG A 102 -10.43 7.75 4.07
CA ARG A 102 -10.94 6.45 3.65
C ARG A 102 -10.82 6.27 2.13
N ARG A 103 -10.70 5.01 1.73
CA ARG A 103 -10.80 4.59 0.33
C ARG A 103 -12.26 4.56 -0.12
N PHE A 104 -12.51 5.19 -1.26
CA PHE A 104 -13.78 5.26 -1.97
C PHE A 104 -13.56 5.00 -3.46
N ALA A 105 -14.63 4.87 -4.23
CA ALA A 105 -14.53 4.61 -5.66
C ALA A 105 -13.75 5.71 -6.41
N GLU A 106 -13.83 6.96 -5.96
CA GLU A 106 -13.20 8.09 -6.65
C GLU A 106 -11.68 8.14 -6.46
N ASN A 107 -11.14 7.61 -5.36
CA ASN A 107 -9.70 7.64 -5.05
C ASN A 107 -9.00 6.27 -5.12
N ASP A 108 -9.74 5.15 -5.19
CA ASP A 108 -9.16 3.80 -5.21
C ASP A 108 -8.18 3.58 -6.37
N ALA A 109 -8.46 4.14 -7.54
CA ALA A 109 -7.57 4.03 -8.69
C ALA A 109 -6.21 4.72 -8.45
N GLN A 110 -6.21 5.90 -7.83
CA GLN A 110 -5.00 6.65 -7.52
C GLN A 110 -4.20 5.95 -6.42
N ILE A 111 -4.87 5.47 -5.36
CA ILE A 111 -4.22 4.72 -4.28
C ILE A 111 -3.61 3.43 -4.82
N THR A 112 -4.37 2.67 -5.63
CA THR A 112 -3.88 1.42 -6.24
C THR A 112 -2.68 1.67 -7.16
N MET A 113 -2.69 2.77 -7.93
CA MET A 113 -1.55 3.16 -8.76
C MET A 113 -0.31 3.46 -7.91
N GLN A 114 -0.48 4.16 -6.79
CA GLN A 114 0.61 4.45 -5.85
C GLN A 114 1.15 3.17 -5.21
N GLU A 115 0.27 2.33 -4.64
CA GLU A 115 0.63 1.04 -4.03
C GLU A 115 1.36 0.13 -5.04
N GLY A 116 0.92 0.13 -6.30
CA GLY A 116 1.57 -0.59 -7.39
C GLY A 116 2.96 -0.07 -7.73
N ALA A 117 3.15 1.25 -7.76
CA ALA A 117 4.46 1.87 -7.99
C ALA A 117 5.46 1.56 -6.86
N GLN A 118 4.99 1.55 -5.61
CA GLN A 118 5.79 1.18 -4.44
C GLN A 118 6.25 -0.29 -4.52
N MET A 119 5.34 -1.20 -4.86
CA MET A 119 5.68 -2.60 -5.05
C MET A 119 6.67 -2.81 -6.21
N ALA A 120 6.41 -2.19 -7.36
CA ALA A 120 7.30 -2.30 -8.52
C ALA A 120 8.71 -1.76 -8.22
N SER A 121 8.81 -0.61 -7.55
CA SER A 121 10.09 0.01 -7.18
C SER A 121 10.85 -0.83 -6.16
N TRP A 122 10.16 -1.36 -5.14
CA TRP A 122 10.77 -2.27 -4.19
C TRP A 122 11.27 -3.56 -4.85
N ILE A 123 10.53 -4.13 -5.81
CA ILE A 123 10.95 -5.34 -6.55
C ILE A 123 12.17 -5.06 -7.42
N SER A 124 12.20 -3.90 -8.08
CA SER A 124 13.32 -3.48 -8.92
C SER A 124 14.61 -3.28 -8.12
N GLU A 125 14.52 -2.57 -6.98
CA GLU A 125 15.69 -2.22 -6.15
C GLU A 125 16.21 -3.40 -5.32
N CYS A 126 15.31 -4.25 -4.82
CA CYS A 126 15.65 -5.36 -3.93
C CYS A 126 15.10 -6.68 -4.46
N PRO A 127 15.47 -7.17 -5.65
CA PRO A 127 14.89 -8.39 -6.22
C PRO A 127 15.17 -9.61 -5.31
N PRO A 128 14.24 -10.59 -5.23
CA PRO A 128 14.53 -11.84 -4.54
C PRO A 128 15.66 -12.59 -5.26
N ALA A 129 16.33 -13.50 -4.54
CA ALA A 129 17.28 -14.42 -5.16
C ALA A 129 16.54 -15.29 -6.19
N GLN A 130 17.03 -15.35 -7.43
CA GLN A 130 16.36 -16.10 -8.48
C GLN A 130 16.42 -17.60 -8.21
N GLY A 131 15.31 -18.30 -8.42
CA GLY A 131 15.22 -19.76 -8.32
C GLY A 131 15.14 -20.31 -6.89
N THR A 132 14.97 -19.46 -5.88
CA THR A 132 14.86 -19.90 -4.47
C THR A 132 13.43 -20.17 -4.01
N ASP A 133 12.42 -19.79 -4.80
CA ASP A 133 10.99 -19.92 -4.44
C ASP A 133 10.21 -20.80 -5.43
N HIS A 134 9.07 -21.33 -4.95
CA HIS A 134 8.02 -22.13 -5.58
C HIS A 134 7.90 -21.93 -7.10
N ASN A 135 8.80 -22.57 -7.85
CA ASN A 135 8.76 -22.63 -9.30
C ASN A 135 8.90 -21.26 -10.01
N GLY A 136 9.69 -20.33 -9.43
CA GLY A 136 9.98 -19.00 -10.02
C GLY A 136 8.86 -17.97 -9.83
N THR A 137 7.95 -18.21 -8.87
CA THR A 137 6.93 -17.26 -8.43
C THR A 137 7.31 -16.74 -7.05
N TYR A 138 7.16 -15.45 -6.81
CA TYR A 138 7.53 -14.76 -5.56
C TYR A 138 6.37 -13.96 -5.01
N ARG A 139 6.35 -13.73 -3.69
CA ARG A 139 5.31 -12.93 -3.02
C ARG A 139 5.86 -11.83 -2.13
N ARG A 140 5.14 -10.69 -2.08
CA ARG A 140 5.42 -9.56 -1.19
C ARG A 140 4.16 -9.04 -0.53
N LEU A 141 4.32 -8.55 0.70
CA LEU A 141 3.22 -7.99 1.49
C LEU A 141 3.27 -6.47 1.51
N LEU A 142 2.14 -5.84 1.19
CA LEU A 142 1.81 -4.45 1.53
C LEU A 142 0.76 -4.47 2.63
N VAL A 143 0.99 -3.74 3.71
CA VAL A 143 -0.04 -3.44 4.71
C VAL A 143 -0.44 -2.00 4.51
N SER A 144 -1.70 -1.71 4.18
CA SER A 144 -2.17 -0.33 4.08
C SER A 144 -3.24 0.00 5.10
N GLN A 145 -3.28 1.25 5.54
CA GLN A 145 -4.35 1.78 6.38
C GLN A 145 -4.92 3.07 5.80
N ASP A 146 -6.20 3.03 5.42
CA ASP A 146 -6.94 4.19 4.93
C ASP A 146 -7.89 4.67 6.05
N ARG A 147 -7.42 5.63 6.85
CA ARG A 147 -8.06 6.11 8.08
C ARG A 147 -8.30 4.97 9.10
N ASP A 148 -9.50 4.41 9.13
CA ASP A 148 -9.93 3.35 10.06
C ASP A 148 -10.06 1.97 9.41
N ASP A 149 -9.61 1.85 8.16
CA ASP A 149 -9.68 0.64 7.35
C ASP A 149 -8.27 0.09 7.07
N ILE A 150 -7.98 -1.12 7.56
CA ILE A 150 -6.72 -1.82 7.29
C ILE A 150 -6.92 -2.77 6.10
N TYR A 151 -5.92 -2.87 5.24
CA TYR A 151 -5.85 -3.77 4.10
C TYR A 151 -4.53 -4.54 4.09
N PHE A 152 -4.60 -5.78 3.61
CA PHE A 152 -3.43 -6.58 3.30
C PHE A 152 -3.42 -6.85 1.80
N THR A 153 -2.37 -6.41 1.11
CA THR A 153 -2.22 -6.67 -0.33
C THR A 153 -1.04 -7.58 -0.57
N VAL A 154 -1.32 -8.77 -1.10
CA VAL A 154 -0.30 -9.72 -1.55
C VAL A 154 0.00 -9.45 -3.01
N CYS A 155 1.24 -9.05 -3.25
CA CYS A 155 1.82 -8.91 -4.57
C CYS A 155 2.45 -10.25 -4.98
N THR A 156 2.10 -10.78 -6.15
CA THR A 156 2.67 -12.01 -6.74
C THR A 156 3.29 -11.69 -8.09
N PHE A 157 4.52 -12.14 -8.31
CA PHE A 157 5.29 -11.85 -9.52
C PHE A 157 6.28 -12.97 -9.84
N SER A 158 6.84 -12.96 -11.05
CA SER A 158 7.71 -14.01 -11.57
C SER A 158 9.14 -13.51 -11.83
N ASP A 159 10.06 -14.43 -12.13
CA ASP A 159 11.38 -14.08 -12.68
C ASP A 159 11.29 -13.19 -13.93
N GLU A 160 10.26 -13.45 -14.73
CA GLU A 160 9.99 -12.68 -15.94
C GLU A 160 9.57 -11.24 -15.61
N TYR A 161 8.75 -11.03 -14.58
CA TYR A 161 8.43 -9.69 -14.10
C TYR A 161 9.67 -8.96 -13.57
N ILE A 162 10.55 -9.64 -12.81
CA ILE A 162 11.80 -9.05 -12.29
C ILE A 162 12.66 -8.54 -13.45
N ARG A 163 12.87 -9.38 -14.46
CA ARG A 163 13.64 -9.00 -15.65
C ARG A 163 12.97 -7.87 -16.43
N TYR A 164 11.64 -7.87 -16.52
CA TYR A 164 10.89 -6.79 -17.16
C TYR A 164 11.09 -5.44 -16.44
N ILE A 165 10.85 -5.40 -15.12
CA ILE A 165 10.90 -4.14 -14.36
C ILE A 165 12.32 -3.58 -14.21
N ARG A 166 13.34 -4.46 -14.27
CA ARG A 166 14.76 -4.08 -14.31
C ARG A 166 15.29 -3.82 -15.72
N ARG A 167 14.43 -3.94 -16.74
CA ARG A 167 14.75 -3.75 -18.17
C ARG A 167 15.87 -4.68 -18.68
N GLU A 168 15.91 -5.91 -18.18
CA GLU A 168 16.87 -6.98 -18.50
C GLU A 168 16.32 -7.95 -19.59
N MET A 169 15.51 -7.42 -20.50
CA MET A 169 14.88 -8.16 -21.58
C MET A 169 15.21 -7.55 -22.94
N SER A 170 15.41 -8.41 -23.94
CA SER A 170 15.41 -7.96 -25.33
C SER A 170 14.02 -7.48 -25.76
N GLN A 171 13.96 -6.67 -26.82
CA GLN A 171 12.69 -6.20 -27.38
C GLN A 171 11.74 -7.36 -27.72
N THR A 172 12.27 -8.44 -28.29
CA THR A 172 11.50 -9.64 -28.64
C THR A 172 10.95 -10.33 -27.39
N GLN A 173 11.75 -10.43 -26.32
CA GLN A 173 11.31 -10.99 -25.04
C GLN A 173 10.20 -10.14 -24.40
N MET A 174 10.32 -8.80 -24.41
CA MET A 174 9.27 -7.93 -23.89
C MET A 174 7.94 -8.07 -24.64
N ILE A 175 7.99 -8.19 -25.97
CA ILE A 175 6.77 -8.38 -26.79
C ILE A 175 6.11 -9.71 -26.47
N ALA A 176 6.88 -10.80 -26.34
CA ALA A 176 6.36 -12.11 -25.95
C ALA A 176 5.74 -12.08 -24.55
N SER A 177 6.43 -11.46 -23.59
CA SER A 177 6.00 -11.32 -22.20
C SER A 177 4.65 -10.63 -22.05
N ARG A 178 4.47 -9.52 -22.78
CA ARG A 178 3.21 -8.76 -22.79
C ARG A 178 2.04 -9.59 -23.30
N LYS A 179 2.26 -10.42 -24.32
CA LYS A 179 1.22 -11.30 -24.88
C LYS A 179 0.80 -12.40 -23.89
N ASN A 180 1.77 -13.00 -23.20
CA ASN A 180 1.52 -14.09 -22.26
C ASN A 180 1.11 -13.64 -20.86
N LYS A 181 1.12 -12.32 -20.62
CA LYS A 181 0.91 -11.67 -19.31
C LYS A 181 1.87 -12.12 -18.21
N SER A 182 2.92 -12.87 -18.53
CA SER A 182 3.87 -13.44 -17.58
C SER A 182 4.85 -12.40 -17.02
N GLY A 183 4.99 -11.26 -17.71
CA GLY A 183 5.72 -10.07 -17.23
C GLY A 183 4.87 -9.05 -16.48
N PHE A 184 3.70 -9.44 -15.93
CA PHE A 184 2.93 -8.57 -15.05
C PHE A 184 2.92 -9.09 -13.61
N MET A 185 2.94 -8.15 -12.68
CA MET A 185 2.68 -8.36 -11.26
C MET A 185 1.16 -8.39 -11.02
N THR A 186 0.71 -9.28 -10.13
CA THR A 186 -0.68 -9.32 -9.66
C THR A 186 -0.76 -8.88 -8.21
N MET A 187 -1.67 -7.96 -7.88
CA MET A 187 -1.92 -7.52 -6.50
C MET A 187 -3.31 -8.01 -6.07
N LYS A 188 -3.36 -8.81 -5.00
CA LYS A 188 -4.60 -9.27 -4.37
C LYS A 188 -4.76 -8.59 -3.02
N ARG A 189 -5.74 -7.70 -2.93
CA ARG A 189 -6.06 -6.92 -1.73
C ARG A 189 -7.18 -7.60 -0.93
N GLN A 190 -6.97 -7.71 0.37
CA GLN A 190 -7.94 -8.21 1.35
C GLN A 190 -8.26 -7.11 2.38
N GLY A 191 -9.54 -6.97 2.73
CA GLY A 191 -10.05 -5.93 3.62
C GLY A 191 -11.35 -5.32 3.07
N PRO A 192 -11.86 -4.23 3.66
CA PRO A 192 -11.28 -3.53 4.82
C PRO A 192 -11.48 -4.30 6.13
N TYR A 193 -10.46 -4.27 6.99
CA TYR A 193 -10.57 -4.63 8.41
C TYR A 193 -10.77 -3.35 9.22
N LYS A 194 -11.90 -3.24 9.91
CA LYS A 194 -12.25 -2.04 10.66
C LYS A 194 -11.48 -1.98 11.98
N LEU A 195 -10.77 -0.87 12.22
CA LEU A 195 -10.02 -0.63 13.47
C LEU A 195 -10.91 -0.71 14.72
N GLY A 196 -12.17 -0.27 14.60
CA GLY A 196 -13.14 -0.27 15.70
C GLY A 196 -13.85 -1.61 15.96
N ASP A 197 -13.60 -2.64 15.16
CA ASP A 197 -14.24 -3.96 15.32
C ASP A 197 -13.26 -4.95 15.98
N PRO A 198 -13.50 -5.39 17.23
CA PRO A 198 -12.61 -6.32 17.93
C PRO A 198 -12.42 -7.67 17.24
N THR A 199 -13.43 -8.16 16.52
CA THR A 199 -13.38 -9.44 15.80
C THR A 199 -12.49 -9.32 14.56
N MET A 200 -12.63 -8.21 13.82
CA MET A 200 -11.74 -7.90 12.70
C MET A 200 -10.32 -7.65 13.17
N MET A 201 -10.12 -6.89 14.25
CA MET A 201 -8.79 -6.66 14.81
C MET A 201 -8.14 -7.94 15.33
N ARG A 202 -8.89 -8.89 15.89
CA ARG A 202 -8.37 -10.23 16.19
C ARG A 202 -7.87 -10.94 14.93
N SER A 203 -8.53 -10.75 13.79
CA SER A 203 -8.09 -11.32 12.50
C SER A 203 -6.82 -10.62 11.99
N VAL A 204 -6.76 -9.29 12.07
CA VAL A 204 -5.54 -8.50 11.78
C VAL A 204 -4.37 -8.98 12.63
N SER A 205 -4.57 -9.14 13.95
CA SER A 205 -3.55 -9.66 14.87
C SER A 205 -3.03 -11.03 14.44
N LYS A 206 -3.91 -11.95 14.04
CA LYS A 206 -3.52 -13.28 13.57
C LYS A 206 -2.72 -13.22 12.28
N ILE A 207 -3.10 -12.35 11.32
CA ILE A 207 -2.40 -12.19 10.05
C ILE A 207 -0.99 -11.65 10.29
N ILE A 208 -0.86 -10.54 11.04
CA ILE A 208 0.44 -9.93 11.36
C ILE A 208 1.32 -10.92 12.13
N LEU A 209 0.77 -11.60 13.14
CA LEU A 209 1.52 -12.58 13.92
C LEU A 209 1.99 -13.75 13.05
N ALA A 210 1.12 -14.32 12.22
CA ALA A 210 1.48 -15.42 11.32
C ALA A 210 2.59 -14.99 10.34
N PHE A 211 2.48 -13.78 9.80
CA PHE A 211 3.50 -13.22 8.92
C PHE A 211 4.85 -13.02 9.63
N CYS A 212 4.84 -12.46 10.85
CA CYS A 212 6.06 -12.32 11.65
C CYS A 212 6.71 -13.67 12.00
N LEU A 213 5.90 -14.71 12.24
CA LEU A 213 6.39 -16.07 12.52
C LEU A 213 6.98 -16.76 11.28
N GLN A 214 6.34 -16.60 10.11
CA GLN A 214 6.82 -17.20 8.86
C GLN A 214 8.05 -16.47 8.31
N GLY A 215 8.13 -15.14 8.49
CA GLY A 215 9.23 -14.31 8.02
C GLY A 215 9.20 -13.96 6.53
N SER A 216 8.41 -14.67 5.72
CA SER A 216 8.12 -14.38 4.31
C SER A 216 6.74 -14.92 3.93
N LEU A 217 6.23 -14.54 2.76
CA LEU A 217 5.02 -15.16 2.19
C LEU A 217 5.34 -16.38 1.33
N ASP A 218 6.61 -16.56 0.98
CA ASP A 218 7.15 -17.65 0.18
C ASP A 218 7.02 -18.97 0.95
#